data_AF-A0AB37NX14-F1
#
_entry.id   AF-A0AB37NX14-F1
#
_cell.length_a   1.000
_cell.length_b   1.000
_cell.length_c   1.000
_cell.angle_alpha   90.00
_cell.angle_beta   90.00
_cell.angle_gamma   90.00
#
_symmetry.space_group_name_H-M   'P 1'
#
loop_
_entity.id
_entity.type
_entity.pdbx_description
1 polymer ?
#
loop_
_entity_poly.entity_id
_entity_poly.type
_entity_poly.pdbx_seq_one_letter_code
_entity_poly.pdbx_strand_id
1 'polypeptide(L)'
;MDDLPDLRENHADDGGATPAHEQAEFTTVYDAIDAMERMLNEAKGSIFSPTAVKIDRDDFLEQLQSLKSMLPVQLERASALMREAERRLADAQSQANVIITSAQSRAADMVRDANEQVRFMASQENVTQLAREKARSMLDKAQSKSDHLTQGADRYCIGVMNDLEEQLHKLERDVQAGLKVLEDRQQKAAEQLPRLDEGDYPDD
;
A
#
# COMPACT_ATOMS: atom_id res chain seq x y z
N MET A 1 -11.80 2.57 -16.38
CA MET A 1 -11.01 3.81 -16.41
C MET A 1 -12.02 4.93 -16.28
N ASP A 2 -12.18 5.46 -15.06
CA ASP A 2 -13.01 6.65 -14.82
C ASP A 2 -12.27 7.87 -15.35
N ASP A 3 -12.94 8.60 -16.24
CA ASP A 3 -12.49 9.89 -16.76
C ASP A 3 -12.41 10.89 -15.61
N LEU A 4 -11.20 11.38 -15.33
CA LEU A 4 -10.99 12.49 -14.42
C LEU A 4 -11.56 13.77 -15.06
N PRO A 5 -12.38 14.56 -14.34
CA PRO A 5 -12.85 15.83 -14.87
C PRO A 5 -11.68 16.81 -15.00
N ASP A 6 -11.44 17.28 -16.22
CA ASP A 6 -10.39 18.24 -16.57
C ASP A 6 -10.68 19.60 -15.90
N LEU A 7 -9.86 19.98 -14.93
CA LEU A 7 -9.97 21.23 -14.15
C LEU A 7 -9.36 22.45 -14.88
N ARG A 8 -9.22 22.40 -16.21
CA ARG A 8 -8.62 23.48 -17.00
C ARG A 8 -9.60 24.48 -17.63
N GLU A 9 -10.89 24.36 -17.38
CA GLU A 9 -11.91 25.26 -17.96
C GLU A 9 -12.50 26.27 -16.96
N ASN A 10 -11.68 26.99 -16.21
CA ASN A 10 -12.20 28.18 -15.52
C ASN A 10 -11.19 29.31 -15.30
N HIS A 11 -10.27 29.49 -16.24
CA HIS A 11 -9.41 30.67 -16.27
C HIS A 11 -9.36 31.29 -17.66
N ALA A 12 -10.54 31.53 -18.23
CA ALA A 12 -10.68 32.39 -19.40
C ALA A 12 -11.23 33.74 -18.94
N ASP A 13 -10.30 34.69 -18.82
CA ASP A 13 -10.53 36.08 -19.18
C ASP A 13 -11.50 36.90 -18.31
N ASP A 14 -11.11 37.16 -17.05
CA ASP A 14 -11.41 38.48 -16.49
C ASP A 14 -10.35 39.43 -17.04
N GLY A 15 -10.60 39.91 -18.26
CA GLY A 15 -9.88 40.99 -18.92
C GLY A 15 -10.04 42.26 -18.09
N GLY A 16 -9.28 42.34 -16.99
CA GLY A 16 -9.07 43.54 -16.22
C GLY A 16 -8.57 44.62 -17.16
N ALA A 17 -9.41 45.64 -17.37
CA ALA A 17 -9.13 46.78 -18.20
C ALA A 17 -7.69 47.30 -17.96
N THR A 18 -6.86 47.16 -18.98
CA THR A 18 -5.48 47.64 -19.04
C THR A 18 -5.39 49.12 -18.65
N PRO A 19 -4.37 49.54 -17.87
CA PRO A 19 -4.30 50.82 -17.17
C PRO A 19 -3.88 51.99 -18.07
N ALA A 20 -4.67 52.30 -19.10
CA ALA A 20 -4.42 53.44 -19.97
C ALA A 20 -4.51 54.79 -19.22
N HIS A 21 -5.30 54.86 -18.16
CA HIS A 21 -5.48 56.06 -17.36
C HIS A 21 -4.31 56.35 -16.38
N GLU A 22 -3.57 55.33 -15.94
CA GLU A 22 -2.48 55.53 -14.97
C GLU A 22 -1.22 56.09 -15.63
N GLN A 23 -0.88 55.64 -16.84
CA GLN A 23 0.29 56.12 -17.59
C GLN A 23 0.14 57.58 -18.03
N ALA A 24 -1.08 58.01 -18.34
CA ALA A 24 -1.37 59.37 -18.77
C ALA A 24 -1.08 60.41 -17.68
N GLU A 25 -1.36 60.11 -16.41
CA GLU A 25 -1.23 61.11 -15.33
C GLU A 25 0.20 61.25 -14.77
N PHE A 26 0.99 60.16 -14.74
CA PHE A 26 2.41 60.25 -14.34
C PHE A 26 3.22 61.07 -15.35
N THR A 27 2.87 60.94 -16.64
CA THR A 27 3.45 61.78 -17.70
C THR A 27 3.19 63.25 -17.40
N THR A 28 1.99 63.63 -16.94
CA THR A 28 1.62 65.02 -16.63
C THR A 28 2.45 65.69 -15.52
N VAL A 29 2.88 64.96 -14.49
CA VAL A 29 3.73 65.51 -13.41
C VAL A 29 5.14 65.78 -13.93
N TYR A 30 5.72 64.84 -14.68
CA TYR A 30 7.01 65.04 -15.32
C TYR A 30 6.94 66.11 -16.41
N ASP A 31 5.84 66.19 -17.17
CA ASP A 31 5.61 67.22 -18.17
C ASP A 31 5.60 68.62 -17.54
N ALA A 32 5.00 68.79 -16.36
CA ALA A 32 5.02 70.05 -15.62
C ALA A 32 6.43 70.41 -15.14
N ILE A 33 7.20 69.44 -14.66
CA ILE A 33 8.62 69.65 -14.27
C ILE A 33 9.45 70.02 -15.51
N ASP A 34 9.30 69.30 -16.62
CA ASP A 34 10.00 69.53 -17.88
C ASP A 34 9.61 70.88 -18.51
N ALA A 35 8.36 71.32 -18.33
CA ALA A 35 7.92 72.65 -18.74
C ALA A 35 8.58 73.75 -17.91
N MET A 36 8.65 73.58 -16.57
CA MET A 36 9.35 74.51 -15.69
C MET A 36 10.86 74.55 -15.97
N GLU A 37 11.47 73.39 -16.28
CA GLU A 37 12.88 73.29 -16.66
C GLU A 37 13.17 73.97 -18.00
N ARG A 38 12.31 73.77 -19.00
CA ARG A 38 12.39 74.51 -20.28
C ARG A 38 12.25 76.01 -20.10
N MET A 39 11.28 76.46 -19.30
CA MET A 39 11.13 77.89 -18.98
C MET A 39 12.37 78.49 -18.34
N LEU A 40 13.07 77.75 -17.49
CA LEU A 40 14.30 78.20 -16.85
C LEU A 40 15.49 78.23 -17.83
N ASN A 41 15.61 77.22 -18.70
CA ASN A 41 16.70 77.10 -19.68
C ASN A 41 16.57 78.08 -20.85
N GLU A 42 15.34 78.40 -21.28
CA GLU A 42 15.08 79.32 -22.40
C GLU A 42 14.98 80.79 -21.98
N ALA A 43 14.85 81.05 -20.69
CA ALA A 43 14.67 82.41 -20.21
C ALA A 43 15.94 83.26 -20.36
N LYS A 44 15.74 84.53 -20.70
CA LYS A 44 16.84 85.44 -21.07
C LYS A 44 17.64 85.82 -19.82
N GLY A 45 18.97 85.65 -19.92
CA GLY A 45 19.91 86.11 -18.91
C GLY A 45 19.87 87.62 -18.71
N SER A 46 20.00 88.06 -17.46
CA SER A 46 20.03 89.47 -17.10
C SER A 46 21.38 90.09 -17.46
N ILE A 47 21.33 91.24 -18.14
CA ILE A 47 22.53 92.02 -18.53
C ILE A 47 23.34 92.48 -17.30
N PHE A 48 22.67 92.64 -16.15
CA PHE A 48 23.27 93.14 -14.91
C PHE A 48 23.68 92.05 -13.93
N SER A 49 23.37 90.78 -14.22
CA SER A 49 23.71 89.64 -13.35
C SER A 49 23.78 88.36 -14.18
N PRO A 50 24.98 87.84 -14.49
CA PRO A 50 25.15 86.69 -15.38
C PRO A 50 24.55 85.38 -14.85
N THR A 51 24.20 85.32 -13.57
CA THR A 51 23.51 84.18 -12.93
C THR A 51 22.00 84.38 -12.77
N ALA A 52 21.46 85.55 -13.12
CA ALA A 52 20.05 85.85 -12.97
C ALA A 52 19.32 85.72 -14.31
N VAL A 53 18.16 85.08 -14.28
CA VAL A 53 17.34 84.81 -15.47
C VAL A 53 15.98 85.47 -15.29
N LYS A 54 15.46 86.12 -16.34
CA LYS A 54 14.16 86.80 -16.30
C LYS A 54 13.07 85.86 -16.79
N ILE A 55 12.23 85.40 -15.87
CA ILE A 55 11.11 84.48 -16.13
C ILE A 55 9.81 85.24 -15.87
N ASP A 56 8.74 84.88 -16.58
CA ASP A 56 7.39 85.32 -16.23
C ASP A 56 7.00 84.67 -14.89
N ARG A 57 6.73 85.51 -13.90
CA ARG A 57 6.40 85.06 -12.55
C ARG A 57 5.06 84.33 -12.53
N ASP A 58 4.08 84.80 -13.29
CA ASP A 58 2.72 84.29 -13.22
C ASP A 58 2.63 82.91 -13.88
N ASP A 59 3.26 82.74 -15.06
CA ASP A 59 3.34 81.46 -15.75
C ASP A 59 4.09 80.39 -14.92
N PHE A 60 5.22 80.75 -14.29
CA PHE A 60 5.99 79.82 -13.47
C PHE A 60 5.23 79.40 -12.21
N LEU A 61 4.51 80.35 -11.59
CA LEU A 61 3.67 80.06 -10.42
C LEU A 61 2.49 79.16 -10.78
N GLU A 62 1.90 79.30 -11.97
CA GLU A 62 0.83 78.42 -12.44
C GLU A 62 1.33 76.98 -12.61
N GLN A 63 2.50 76.77 -13.24
CA GLN A 63 3.09 75.43 -13.38
C GLN A 63 3.44 74.81 -12.01
N LEU A 64 3.99 75.61 -11.10
CA LEU A 64 4.29 75.17 -9.73
C LEU A 64 3.01 74.81 -8.95
N GLN A 65 1.93 75.58 -9.12
CA GLN A 65 0.63 75.33 -8.51
C GLN A 65 0.03 74.02 -9.05
N SER A 66 0.10 73.81 -10.37
CA SER A 66 -0.33 72.59 -11.04
C SER A 66 0.42 71.37 -10.49
N LEU A 67 1.75 71.42 -10.45
CA LEU A 67 2.61 70.38 -9.88
C LEU A 67 2.24 70.09 -8.41
N LYS A 68 2.09 71.13 -7.59
CA LYS A 68 1.73 71.01 -6.18
C LYS A 68 0.35 70.37 -5.97
N SER A 69 -0.57 70.55 -6.90
CA SER A 69 -1.91 69.96 -6.84
C SER A 69 -1.92 68.48 -7.26
N MET A 70 -1.08 68.09 -8.21
CA MET A 70 -1.04 66.72 -8.76
C MET A 70 -0.20 65.75 -7.92
N LEU A 71 0.93 66.21 -7.35
CA LEU A 71 1.82 65.38 -6.53
C LEU A 71 1.14 64.60 -5.38
N PRO A 72 0.28 65.21 -4.53
CA PRO A 72 -0.34 64.48 -3.42
C PRO A 72 -1.27 63.36 -3.91
N VAL A 73 -2.01 63.59 -5.01
CA VAL A 73 -2.94 62.60 -5.58
C VAL A 73 -2.16 61.38 -6.10
N GLN A 74 -1.03 61.60 -6.77
CA GLN A 74 -0.18 60.51 -7.27
C GLN A 74 0.47 59.72 -6.13
N LEU A 75 0.92 60.39 -5.07
CA LEU A 75 1.50 59.72 -3.91
C LEU A 75 0.46 58.86 -3.17
N GLU A 76 -0.77 59.36 -3.04
CA GLU A 76 -1.86 58.61 -2.42
C GLU A 76 -2.23 57.37 -3.25
N ARG A 77 -2.32 57.50 -4.57
CA ARG A 77 -2.60 56.35 -5.45
C ARG A 77 -1.46 55.33 -5.44
N ALA A 78 -0.21 55.77 -5.51
CA ALA A 78 0.95 54.88 -5.40
C ALA A 78 0.95 54.13 -4.06
N SER A 79 0.63 54.82 -2.97
CA SER A 79 0.48 54.21 -1.64
C SER A 79 -0.68 53.21 -1.59
N ALA A 80 -1.80 53.51 -2.24
CA ALA A 80 -2.95 52.62 -2.33
C ALA A 80 -2.62 51.35 -3.14
N LEU A 81 -1.93 51.51 -4.28
CA LEU A 81 -1.46 50.39 -5.11
C LEU A 81 -0.48 49.50 -4.34
N MET A 82 0.46 50.09 -3.60
CA MET A 82 1.38 49.34 -2.75
C MET A 82 0.66 48.54 -1.68
N ARG A 83 -0.33 49.14 -1.00
CA ARG A 83 -1.15 48.45 0.00
C ARG A 83 -1.95 47.30 -0.61
N GLU A 84 -2.50 47.50 -1.80
CA GLU A 84 -3.22 46.43 -2.51
C GLU A 84 -2.26 45.30 -2.92
N ALA A 85 -1.08 45.63 -3.42
CA ALA A 85 -0.05 44.65 -3.77
C ALA A 85 0.41 43.84 -2.55
N GLU A 86 0.65 44.49 -1.41
CA GLU A 86 0.98 43.83 -0.15
C GLU A 86 -0.14 42.92 0.32
N ARG A 87 -1.39 43.37 0.21
CA ARG A 87 -2.56 42.56 0.56
C ARG A 87 -2.66 41.31 -0.33
N ARG A 88 -2.57 41.48 -1.65
CA ARG A 88 -2.59 40.35 -2.60
C ARG A 88 -1.44 39.38 -2.35
N LEU A 89 -0.26 39.89 -2.02
CA LEU A 89 0.90 39.07 -1.67
C LEU A 89 0.64 38.26 -0.40
N ALA A 90 0.10 38.88 0.65
CA ALA A 90 -0.26 38.20 1.90
C ALA A 90 -1.33 37.12 1.67
N ASP A 91 -2.36 37.44 0.88
CA ASP A 91 -3.42 36.50 0.53
C ASP A 91 -2.86 35.30 -0.27
N ALA A 92 -2.00 35.55 -1.26
CA ALA A 92 -1.34 34.50 -2.03
C ALA A 92 -0.43 33.62 -1.17
N GLN A 93 0.34 34.20 -0.25
CA GLN A 93 1.18 33.45 0.70
C GLN A 93 0.34 32.59 1.63
N SER A 94 -0.78 33.11 2.13
CA SER A 94 -1.72 32.35 2.97
C SER A 94 -2.31 31.16 2.21
N GLN A 95 -2.79 31.38 0.98
CA GLN A 95 -3.32 30.32 0.12
C GLN A 95 -2.25 29.25 -0.20
N ALA A 96 -1.02 29.66 -0.51
CA ALA A 96 0.08 28.74 -0.74
C ALA A 96 0.37 27.88 0.50
N ASN A 97 0.39 28.47 1.69
CA ASN A 97 0.60 27.73 2.94
C ASN A 97 -0.52 26.72 3.21
N VAL A 98 -1.78 27.07 2.92
CA VAL A 98 -2.92 26.15 3.04
C VAL A 98 -2.76 24.97 2.07
N ILE A 99 -2.40 25.24 0.82
CA ILE A 99 -2.19 24.20 -0.20
C ILE A 99 -1.05 23.25 0.22
N ILE A 100 0.09 23.80 0.66
CA ILE A 100 1.23 23.01 1.11
C ILE A 100 0.85 22.13 2.30
N THR A 101 0.18 22.70 3.30
CA THR A 101 -0.26 21.97 4.50
C THR A 101 -1.24 20.86 4.14
N SER A 102 -2.22 21.14 3.27
CA SER A 102 -3.17 20.14 2.78
C SER A 102 -2.48 19.02 1.99
N ALA A 103 -1.53 19.37 1.12
CA ALA A 103 -0.76 18.39 0.36
C ALA A 103 0.10 17.50 1.28
N GLN A 104 0.75 18.08 2.29
CA GLN A 104 1.51 17.34 3.29
C GLN A 104 0.61 16.40 4.10
N SER A 105 -0.57 16.85 4.52
CA SER A 105 -1.54 15.99 5.23
C SER A 105 -1.97 14.81 4.35
N ARG A 106 -2.36 15.06 3.10
CA ARG A 106 -2.75 13.99 2.16
C ARG A 106 -1.60 13.02 1.89
N ALA A 107 -0.38 13.52 1.77
CA ALA A 107 0.80 12.67 1.59
C ALA A 107 1.05 11.79 2.84
N ALA A 108 0.90 12.35 4.04
CA ALA A 108 1.03 11.60 5.28
C ALA A 108 -0.05 10.51 5.41
N ASP A 109 -1.30 10.83 5.08
CA ASP A 109 -2.40 9.86 5.06
C ASP A 109 -2.14 8.75 4.03
N MET A 110 -1.74 9.10 2.81
CA MET A 110 -1.41 8.12 1.77
C MET A 110 -0.29 7.17 2.18
N VAL A 111 0.76 7.68 2.84
CA VAL A 111 1.86 6.86 3.36
C VAL A 111 1.38 5.96 4.49
N ARG A 112 0.50 6.45 5.38
CA ARG A 112 -0.10 5.61 6.44
C ARG A 112 -0.91 4.47 5.83
N ASP A 113 -1.81 4.77 4.90
CA ASP A 113 -2.69 3.79 4.28
C ASP A 113 -1.90 2.74 3.50
N ALA A 114 -0.87 3.16 2.76
CA ALA A 114 0.04 2.25 2.07
C ALA A 114 0.77 1.30 3.04
N ASN A 115 1.26 1.82 4.18
CA ASN A 115 1.91 1.00 5.19
C ASN A 115 0.95 0.01 5.85
N GLU A 116 -0.30 0.42 6.12
CA GLU A 116 -1.33 -0.48 6.64
C GLU A 116 -1.64 -1.60 5.65
N GLN A 117 -1.75 -1.28 4.37
CA GLN A 117 -2.00 -2.26 3.32
C GLN A 117 -0.83 -3.25 3.16
N VAL A 118 0.42 -2.77 3.20
CA VAL A 118 1.61 -3.63 3.20
C VAL A 118 1.64 -4.56 4.42
N ARG A 119 1.34 -4.04 5.61
CA ARG A 119 1.24 -4.86 6.83
C ARG A 119 0.15 -5.91 6.72
N PHE A 120 -1.01 -5.54 6.17
CA PHE A 120 -2.11 -6.48 5.95
C PHE A 120 -1.70 -7.60 4.99
N MET A 121 -1.12 -7.27 3.84
CA MET A 121 -0.62 -8.27 2.88
C MET A 121 0.45 -9.18 3.51
N ALA A 122 1.42 -8.61 4.23
CA ALA A 122 2.45 -9.39 4.92
C ALA A 122 1.85 -10.32 5.99
N SER A 123 0.83 -9.87 6.73
CA SER A 123 0.13 -10.70 7.70
C SER A 123 -0.65 -11.84 7.04
N GLN A 124 -1.31 -11.59 5.91
CA GLN A 124 -1.99 -12.63 5.14
C GLN A 124 -1.01 -13.66 4.61
N GLU A 125 0.12 -13.21 4.04
CA GLU A 125 1.15 -14.10 3.54
C GLU A 125 1.69 -15.00 4.67
N ASN A 126 2.00 -14.41 5.83
CA ASN A 126 2.43 -15.15 7.01
C ASN A 126 1.40 -16.19 7.48
N VAL A 127 0.12 -15.82 7.56
CA VAL A 127 -0.97 -16.74 7.93
C VAL A 127 -1.09 -17.88 6.92
N THR A 128 -0.98 -17.62 5.62
CA THR A 128 -1.04 -18.67 4.60
C THR A 128 0.17 -19.61 4.65
N GLN A 129 1.36 -19.08 4.93
CA GLN A 129 2.56 -19.88 5.11
C GLN A 129 2.44 -20.80 6.33
N LEU A 130 2.03 -20.24 7.48
CA LEU A 130 1.81 -20.99 8.71
C LEU A 130 0.73 -22.08 8.53
N ALA A 131 -0.36 -21.76 7.81
CA ALA A 131 -1.40 -22.72 7.49
C ALA A 131 -0.88 -23.87 6.62
N ARG A 132 -0.05 -23.58 5.60
CA ARG A 132 0.58 -24.60 4.75
C ARG A 132 1.55 -25.48 5.53
N GLU A 133 2.35 -24.91 6.42
CA GLU A 133 3.27 -25.67 7.28
C GLU A 133 2.49 -26.60 8.22
N LYS A 134 1.43 -26.09 8.86
CA LYS A 134 0.57 -26.92 9.72
C LYS A 134 -0.14 -28.03 8.94
N ALA A 135 -0.60 -27.75 7.72
CA ALA A 135 -1.20 -28.76 6.85
C ALA A 135 -0.20 -29.87 6.47
N ARG A 136 1.04 -29.51 6.11
CA ARG A 136 2.11 -30.48 5.85
C ARG A 136 2.40 -31.33 7.09
N SER A 137 2.55 -30.72 8.26
CA SER A 137 2.77 -31.47 9.51
C SER A 137 1.62 -32.42 9.85
N MET A 138 0.37 -32.04 9.56
CA MET A 138 -0.78 -32.94 9.75
C MET A 138 -0.75 -34.11 8.77
N LEU A 139 -0.40 -33.87 7.50
CA LEU A 139 -0.25 -34.92 6.50
C LEU A 139 0.86 -35.91 6.90
N ASP A 140 2.02 -35.40 7.32
CA ASP A 140 3.14 -36.26 7.75
C ASP A 140 2.76 -37.12 8.96
N LYS A 141 2.05 -36.53 9.94
CA LYS A 141 1.54 -37.28 11.11
C LYS A 141 0.49 -38.31 10.71
N ALA A 142 -0.41 -37.97 9.79
CA ALA A 142 -1.43 -38.89 9.31
C ALA A 142 -0.79 -40.07 8.55
N GLN A 143 0.19 -39.80 7.69
CA GLN A 143 0.93 -40.82 6.96
C GLN A 143 1.69 -41.73 7.90
N SER A 144 2.47 -41.18 8.84
CA SER A 144 3.21 -41.95 9.83
C SER A 144 2.28 -42.82 10.69
N LYS A 145 1.11 -42.30 11.09
CA LYS A 145 0.11 -43.07 11.84
C LYS A 145 -0.51 -44.18 10.99
N SER A 146 -0.79 -43.91 9.72
CA SER A 146 -1.29 -44.91 8.77
C SER A 146 -0.27 -46.04 8.60
N ASP A 147 0.99 -45.71 8.33
CA ASP A 147 2.06 -46.69 8.15
C ASP A 147 2.26 -47.55 9.41
N HIS A 148 2.24 -46.91 10.60
CA HIS A 148 2.33 -47.61 11.87
C HIS A 148 1.13 -48.54 12.11
N LEU A 149 -0.09 -48.11 11.75
CA LEU A 149 -1.28 -48.94 11.89
C LEU A 149 -1.22 -50.14 10.96
N THR A 150 -0.84 -49.96 9.69
CA THR A 150 -0.67 -51.04 8.71
C THR A 150 0.38 -52.04 9.19
N GLN A 151 1.56 -51.57 9.59
CA GLN A 151 2.62 -52.45 10.12
C GLN A 151 2.18 -53.19 11.38
N GLY A 152 1.41 -52.53 12.26
CA GLY A 152 0.83 -53.16 13.45
C GLY A 152 -0.19 -54.24 13.11
N ALA A 153 -1.06 -53.99 12.14
CA ALA A 153 -2.05 -54.95 11.65
C ALA A 153 -1.37 -56.16 10.99
N ASP A 154 -0.37 -55.93 10.14
CA ASP A 154 0.41 -56.99 9.50
C ASP A 154 1.09 -57.87 10.55
N ARG A 155 1.74 -57.25 11.55
CA ARG A 155 2.41 -57.97 12.62
C ARG A 155 1.42 -58.77 13.49
N TYR A 156 0.24 -58.22 13.75
CA TYR A 156 -0.83 -58.92 14.45
C TYR A 156 -1.33 -60.13 13.64
N CYS A 157 -1.61 -59.96 12.35
CA CYS A 157 -2.03 -61.05 11.46
C CYS A 157 -0.98 -62.17 11.41
N ILE A 158 0.30 -61.83 11.28
CA ILE A 158 1.40 -62.81 11.30
C ILE A 158 1.42 -63.56 12.64
N GLY A 159 1.29 -62.85 13.77
CA GLY A 159 1.23 -63.49 15.09
C GLY A 159 0.09 -64.49 15.21
N VAL A 160 -1.13 -64.09 14.82
CA VAL A 160 -2.31 -64.98 14.87
C VAL A 160 -2.14 -66.18 13.93
N MET A 161 -1.57 -65.99 12.74
CA MET A 161 -1.31 -67.11 11.82
C MET A 161 -0.26 -68.08 12.37
N ASN A 162 0.80 -67.58 12.99
CA ASN A 162 1.81 -68.43 13.64
C ASN A 162 1.23 -69.19 14.85
N ASP A 163 0.43 -68.53 15.68
CA ASP A 163 -0.24 -69.17 16.82
C ASP A 163 -1.20 -70.28 16.34
N LEU A 164 -1.93 -70.03 15.25
CA LEU A 164 -2.81 -71.01 14.62
C LEU A 164 -2.00 -72.19 14.04
N GLU A 165 -0.87 -71.93 13.38
CA GLU A 165 0.05 -72.95 12.87
C GLU A 165 0.55 -73.86 14.01
N GLU A 166 0.95 -73.29 15.14
CA GLU A 166 1.41 -74.05 16.30
C GLU A 166 0.30 -74.95 16.88
N GLN A 167 -0.93 -74.43 16.97
CA GLN A 167 -2.09 -75.20 17.42
C GLN A 167 -2.42 -76.34 16.46
N LEU A 168 -2.38 -76.09 15.15
CA LEU A 168 -2.59 -77.13 14.14
C LEU A 168 -1.52 -78.23 14.23
N HIS A 169 -0.25 -77.87 14.39
CA HIS A 169 0.82 -78.84 14.60
C HIS A 169 0.65 -79.65 15.89
N LYS A 170 0.15 -79.04 16.97
CA LYS A 170 -0.16 -79.77 18.19
C LYS A 170 -1.28 -80.78 17.96
N LEU A 171 -2.37 -80.34 17.31
CA LEU A 171 -3.49 -81.22 16.99
C LEU A 171 -3.07 -82.36 16.05
N GLU A 172 -2.22 -82.08 15.07
CA GLU A 172 -1.64 -83.09 14.19
C GLU A 172 -0.87 -84.16 14.98
N ARG A 173 -0.01 -83.76 15.92
CA ARG A 173 0.72 -84.68 16.80
C ARG A 173 -0.23 -85.52 17.66
N ASP A 174 -1.28 -84.91 18.20
CA ASP A 174 -2.28 -85.61 19.01
C ASP A 174 -3.04 -86.66 18.18
N VAL A 175 -3.40 -86.33 16.93
CA VAL A 175 -4.02 -87.27 15.98
C VAL A 175 -3.07 -88.41 15.62
N GLN A 176 -1.80 -88.13 15.30
CA GLN A 176 -0.80 -89.15 15.00
C GLN A 176 -0.57 -90.09 16.19
N ALA A 177 -0.49 -89.55 17.40
CA ALA A 177 -0.39 -90.35 18.62
C ALA A 177 -1.63 -91.24 18.82
N GLY A 178 -2.83 -90.70 18.58
CA GLY A 178 -4.09 -91.44 18.63
C GLY A 178 -4.14 -92.60 17.61
N LEU A 179 -3.76 -92.35 16.35
CA LEU A 179 -3.66 -93.36 15.31
C LEU A 179 -2.68 -94.47 15.69
N LYS A 180 -1.49 -94.11 16.20
CA LYS A 180 -0.49 -95.09 16.65
C LYS A 180 -1.02 -95.99 17.76
N VAL A 181 -1.77 -95.44 18.73
CA VAL A 181 -2.40 -96.24 19.80
C VAL A 181 -3.45 -97.21 19.23
N LEU A 182 -4.22 -96.78 18.22
CA LEU A 182 -5.21 -97.64 17.57
C LEU A 182 -4.54 -98.77 16.77
N GLU A 183 -3.47 -98.48 16.04
CA GLU A 183 -2.66 -99.49 15.35
C GLU A 183 -2.09 -100.51 16.34
N ASP A 184 -1.51 -100.06 17.45
CA ASP A 184 -0.94 -100.91 18.49
C ASP A 184 -2.01 -101.80 19.15
N ARG A 185 -3.23 -101.27 19.33
CA ARG A 185 -4.40 -102.06 19.79
C ARG A 185 -4.86 -103.08 18.76
N GLN A 186 -4.89 -102.73 17.47
CA GLN A 186 -5.24 -103.67 16.41
C GLN A 186 -4.23 -104.80 16.31
N GLN A 187 -2.93 -104.52 16.40
CA GLN A 187 -1.88 -105.53 16.41
C GLN A 187 -2.02 -106.48 17.60
N LYS A 188 -2.20 -105.95 18.82
CA LYS A 188 -2.44 -106.78 20.02
C LYS A 188 -3.71 -107.61 19.93
N ALA A 189 -4.78 -107.08 19.33
CA ALA A 189 -6.01 -107.83 19.10
C ALA A 189 -5.84 -108.93 18.03
N ALA A 190 -5.02 -108.69 17.01
CA ALA A 190 -4.67 -109.70 16.00
C ALA A 190 -3.78 -110.81 16.57
N GLU A 191 -2.90 -110.50 17.52
CA GLU A 191 -2.07 -111.49 18.25
C GLU A 191 -2.89 -112.35 19.23
N GLN A 192 -4.02 -111.83 19.75
CA GLN A 192 -4.92 -112.53 20.66
C GLN A 192 -6.04 -113.32 19.95
N LEU A 193 -6.12 -113.31 18.62
CA LEU A 193 -7.07 -114.15 17.91
C LEU A 193 -6.66 -115.63 18.09
N PRO A 194 -7.52 -116.52 18.63
CA PRO A 194 -7.25 -117.95 18.63
C PRO A 194 -7.10 -118.38 17.18
N ARG A 195 -5.97 -119.00 16.85
CA ARG A 195 -5.77 -119.62 15.55
C ARG A 195 -6.75 -120.79 15.50
N LEU A 196 -7.91 -120.60 14.85
CA LEU A 196 -8.88 -121.66 14.65
C LEU A 196 -8.17 -122.80 13.91
N ASP A 197 -7.99 -123.93 14.60
CA ASP A 197 -7.52 -125.17 14.01
C ASP A 197 -8.74 -125.91 13.45
N GLU A 198 -8.53 -126.78 12.45
CA GLU A 198 -9.57 -127.43 11.64
C GLU A 198 -10.52 -128.32 12.47
N GLY A 199 -10.29 -128.49 13.78
CA GLY A 199 -11.12 -129.22 14.74
C GLY A 199 -12.10 -128.40 15.60
N ASP A 200 -12.15 -127.07 15.46
CA ASP A 200 -13.05 -126.21 16.27
C ASP A 200 -14.44 -125.97 15.62
N TYR A 201 -14.71 -126.54 14.45
CA TYR A 201 -16.05 -126.57 13.87
C TYR A 201 -16.83 -127.80 14.38
N PRO A 202 -18.06 -127.64 14.90
CA PRO A 202 -18.87 -128.78 15.30
C PRO A 202 -19.33 -129.56 14.06
N ASP A 203 -18.97 -130.84 13.98
CA ASP A 203 -19.64 -131.82 13.12
C ASP A 203 -21.06 -132.09 13.66
N ASP A 204 -22.02 -132.25 12.74
CA ASP A 204 -23.47 -132.44 12.92
C ASP A 204 -23.91 -133.32 14.13
#